data_AF-A0A9W4MG95-F1
#
_entry.id   AF-A0A9W4MG95-F1
#
_cell.length_a   1.000
_cell.length_b   1.000
_cell.length_c   1.000
_cell.angle_alpha   90.00
_cell.angle_beta   90.00
_cell.angle_gamma   90.00
#
_symmetry.space_group_name_H-M   'P 1'
#
loop_
_entity.id
_entity.type
_entity.pdbx_description
1 polymer ?
#
loop_
_entity_poly.entity_id
_entity_poly.type
_entity_poly.pdbx_seq_one_letter_code
_entity_poly.pdbx_strand_id
1 'polypeptide(L)'
;MESIRTYTGPVFLCSSCGQPCYESAQATEGGALLQHFREQRDGIHCATFPLATRKIEVDWQPTSLDDLKSRYQQARPRLRVQGAAC
;
A
#
# COMPACT_ATOMS: atom_id res chain seq x y z
N MET A 1 1.26 -8.66 9.73
CA MET A 1 0.80 -7.37 9.16
C MET A 1 0.92 -6.31 10.24
N GLU A 2 1.75 -5.31 9.99
CA GLU A 2 1.98 -4.18 10.90
C GLU A 2 0.87 -3.12 10.80
N SER A 3 0.72 -2.31 11.85
CA SER A 3 -0.20 -1.17 11.85
C SER A 3 0.51 0.09 11.38
N ILE A 4 -0.12 0.86 10.50
CA ILE A 4 0.40 2.16 10.03
C ILE A 4 0.55 3.16 11.18
N ARG A 5 -0.22 2.97 12.26
CA ARG A 5 -0.20 3.86 13.44
C ARG A 5 1.01 3.66 14.33
N THR A 6 1.61 2.46 14.29
CA THR A 6 2.74 2.08 15.15
C THR A 6 4.03 1.89 14.35
N TYR A 7 3.96 1.95 13.03
CA TYR A 7 5.10 1.78 12.15
C TYR A 7 5.95 3.05 12.09
N THR A 8 7.26 2.89 12.26
CA THR A 8 8.23 3.99 12.33
C THR A 8 9.16 4.05 11.11
N GLY A 9 9.02 3.12 10.16
CA GLY A 9 9.83 3.08 8.95
C GLY A 9 9.23 3.85 7.77
N PRO A 10 9.87 3.77 6.59
CA PRO A 10 9.38 4.38 5.37
C PRO A 10 8.05 3.76 4.91
N VAL A 11 7.04 4.60 4.72
CA VAL A 11 5.78 4.20 4.09
C VAL A 11 5.84 4.48 2.60
N PHE A 12 5.25 3.59 1.83
CA PHE A 12 5.12 3.70 0.38
C PHE A 12 3.66 3.49 -0.02
N LEU A 13 3.35 3.80 -1.27
CA LEU A 13 2.09 3.39 -1.90
C LEU A 13 2.35 2.30 -2.94
N CYS A 14 1.53 1.24 -2.90
CA CYS A 14 1.53 0.23 -3.94
C CYS A 14 1.10 0.88 -5.26
N SER A 15 1.95 0.87 -6.29
CA SER A 15 1.59 1.47 -7.59
C SER A 15 0.42 0.77 -8.29
N SER A 16 0.16 -0.50 -7.96
CA SER A 16 -0.93 -1.29 -8.55
C SER A 16 -2.30 -0.95 -7.97
N CYS A 17 -2.37 -0.76 -6.65
CA CYS A 17 -3.64 -0.62 -5.94
C CYS A 17 -3.71 0.60 -5.02
N GLY A 18 -2.73 1.47 -4.99
CA GLY A 18 -2.79 2.72 -4.24
C GLY A 18 -2.88 2.58 -2.71
N GLN A 19 -2.72 1.36 -2.20
CA GLN A 19 -2.78 1.06 -0.77
C GLN A 19 -1.43 1.34 -0.12
N PRO A 20 -1.41 1.84 1.13
CA PRO A 20 -0.16 2.06 1.84
C PRO A 20 0.52 0.73 2.17
N CYS A 21 1.80 0.65 1.87
CA CYS A 21 2.66 -0.50 2.10
C CYS A 21 4.00 -0.09 2.73
N TYR A 22 4.71 -1.07 3.28
CA TYR A 22 6.05 -0.95 3.82
C TYR A 22 6.95 -2.04 3.26
N GLU A 23 8.26 -1.85 3.33
CA GLU A 23 9.21 -2.92 3.03
C GLU A 23 9.40 -3.79 4.27
N SER A 24 9.02 -5.05 4.17
CA SER A 24 9.23 -6.03 5.24
C SER A 24 10.68 -6.47 5.26
N ALA A 25 11.27 -6.51 6.46
CA ALA A 25 12.61 -7.02 6.68
C ALA A 25 12.74 -8.53 6.38
N GLN A 26 11.64 -9.26 6.22
CA GLN A 26 11.61 -10.66 5.77
C GLN A 26 11.86 -10.82 4.26
N ALA A 27 12.64 -9.93 3.66
CA ALA A 27 13.07 -10.04 2.27
C ALA A 27 13.83 -11.37 2.09
N THR A 28 13.20 -12.35 1.44
CA THR A 28 13.86 -13.56 0.96
C THR A 28 14.87 -13.21 -0.14
N GLU A 29 15.86 -14.07 -0.39
CA GLU A 29 17.01 -13.92 -1.31
C GLU A 29 16.64 -13.58 -2.78
N GLY A 30 16.05 -12.41 -3.01
CA GLY A 30 15.51 -12.00 -4.31
C GLY A 30 14.92 -10.58 -4.36
N GLY A 31 14.76 -9.89 -3.23
CA GLY A 31 14.39 -8.47 -3.20
C GLY A 31 13.54 -8.07 -2.00
N ALA A 32 13.35 -6.76 -1.81
CA ALA A 32 12.50 -6.22 -0.76
C ALA A 32 11.04 -6.68 -0.96
N LEU A 33 10.49 -7.38 0.05
CA LEU A 33 9.09 -7.80 0.03
C LEU A 33 8.23 -6.64 0.56
N LEU A 34 7.41 -6.04 -0.30
CA LEU A 34 6.43 -5.07 0.16
C LEU A 34 5.31 -5.80 0.94
N GLN A 35 4.83 -5.20 2.03
CA GLN A 35 3.66 -5.65 2.80
C GLN A 35 2.66 -4.49 3.00
N HIS A 36 1.36 -4.76 2.89
CA HIS A 36 0.34 -3.76 3.25
C HIS A 36 0.23 -3.66 4.77
N PHE A 37 -0.10 -2.46 5.24
CA PHE A 37 -0.53 -2.29 6.62
C PHE A 37 -1.87 -2.98 6.88
N ARG A 38 -2.12 -3.26 8.16
CA ARG A 38 -3.41 -3.77 8.64
C ARG A 38 -4.54 -2.81 8.31
N GLU A 39 -4.30 -1.51 8.41
CA GLU A 39 -5.23 -0.46 8.04
C GLU A 39 -5.27 -0.31 6.52
N GLN A 40 -5.99 -1.22 5.87
CA GLN A 40 -6.28 -1.10 4.45
C GLN A 40 -7.31 0.00 4.20
N ARG A 41 -7.12 0.76 3.13
CA ARG A 41 -8.08 1.76 2.63
C ARG A 41 -9.36 1.01 2.23
N ASP A 42 -10.41 1.27 2.98
CA ASP A 42 -11.79 0.89 2.67
C ASP A 42 -11.97 -0.63 2.45
N GLY A 43 -11.13 -1.45 3.10
CA GLY A 43 -11.20 -2.92 3.05
C GLY A 43 -10.78 -3.56 1.71
N ILE A 44 -10.17 -2.81 0.79
CA ILE A 44 -9.81 -3.31 -0.53
C ILE A 44 -8.59 -4.23 -0.45
N HIS A 45 -8.82 -5.52 -0.72
CA HIS A 45 -7.75 -6.52 -0.82
C HIS A 45 -7.09 -6.51 -2.21
N CYS A 46 -5.76 -6.45 -2.25
CA CYS A 46 -4.98 -6.51 -3.49
C CYS A 46 -4.55 -7.95 -3.79
N ALA A 47 -5.17 -8.58 -4.80
CA ALA A 47 -4.82 -9.95 -5.21
C ALA A 47 -3.45 -10.05 -5.93
N THR A 48 -2.99 -8.96 -6.55
CA THR A 48 -1.74 -8.93 -7.35
C THR A 48 -0.49 -8.64 -6.50
N PHE A 49 -0.67 -8.60 -5.18
CA PHE A 49 0.34 -8.11 -4.25
C PHE A 49 1.66 -8.90 -4.20
N PRO A 50 1.70 -10.24 -4.35
CA PRO A 50 2.97 -10.97 -4.39
C PRO A 50 3.85 -10.58 -5.58
N LEU A 51 3.29 -9.87 -6.58
CA LEU A 51 3.96 -9.42 -7.80
C LEU A 51 4.13 -7.90 -7.85
N ALA A 52 3.67 -7.17 -6.83
CA ALA A 52 3.77 -5.71 -6.79
C ALA A 52 5.23 -5.31 -6.50
N THR A 53 6.03 -5.20 -7.55
CA THR A 53 7.46 -4.81 -7.49
C THR A 53 7.67 -3.30 -7.50
N ARG A 54 6.61 -2.50 -7.71
CA ARG A 54 6.71 -1.05 -7.87
C ARG A 54 6.01 -0.33 -6.73
N LYS A 55 6.80 0.43 -5.98
CA LYS A 55 6.39 1.34 -4.92
C LYS A 55 6.43 2.78 -5.40
N ILE A 56 5.53 3.60 -4.87
CA ILE A 56 5.58 5.06 -4.98
C ILE A 56 6.06 5.56 -3.63
N GLU A 57 7.20 6.23 -3.62
CA GLU A 57 7.69 6.91 -2.43
C GLU A 57 6.75 8.05 -2.07
N VAL A 58 6.36 8.09 -0.81
CA VAL A 58 5.55 9.16 -0.25
C VAL A 58 6.37 9.87 0.81
N ASP A 59 6.26 11.19 0.84
CA ASP A 59 6.77 11.97 1.97
C ASP A 59 5.90 11.64 3.19
N TRP A 60 6.37 10.66 3.96
CA TRP A 60 5.67 10.12 5.12
C TRP A 60 6.09 10.88 6.37
N GLN A 61 5.11 11.50 7.01
CA GLN A 61 5.19 11.88 8.41
C GLN A 61 4.28 10.91 9.18
N PRO A 62 4.67 10.42 10.37
CA PRO A 62 3.85 9.51 11.17
C PRO A 62 2.52 10.18 11.53
N THR A 63 1.53 9.96 10.68
CA THR A 63 0.19 10.56 10.70
C THR A 63 -0.82 9.46 10.41
N SER A 64 -2.12 9.75 10.51
CA SER A 64 -3.15 8.72 10.33
C SER A 64 -3.27 8.28 8.85
N LEU A 65 -3.90 7.12 8.63
CA LEU A 65 -4.32 6.69 7.30
C LEU A 65 -5.09 7.80 6.57
N ASP A 66 -5.91 8.58 7.28
CA ASP A 66 -6.73 9.66 6.70
C ASP A 66 -5.89 10.81 6.14
N ASP A 67 -4.75 11.16 6.76
CA ASP A 67 -3.83 12.16 6.21
C ASP A 67 -3.25 11.67 4.87
N LEU A 68 -2.80 10.42 4.84
CA LEU A 68 -2.32 9.78 3.60
C LEU A 68 -3.44 9.75 2.55
N LYS A 69 -4.69 9.46 2.95
CA LYS A 69 -5.83 9.47 2.03
C LYS A 69 -6.10 10.86 1.44
N SER A 70 -5.87 11.91 2.23
CA SER A 70 -6.08 13.31 1.88
C SER A 70 -5.00 13.86 0.95
N ARG A 71 -3.72 13.54 1.23
CA ARG A 71 -2.58 14.00 0.41
C ARG A 71 -2.48 13.26 -0.92
N TYR A 72 -2.68 11.95 -0.91
CA TYR A 72 -2.48 11.09 -2.09
C TYR A 72 -3.81 10.60 -2.67
N GLN A 73 -4.71 11.54 -3.00
CA GLN A 73 -6.03 11.21 -3.54
C GLN A 73 -5.96 10.55 -4.93
N GLN A 74 -4.98 10.93 -5.75
CA GLN A 74 -4.81 10.40 -7.10
C GLN A 74 -4.27 8.97 -7.09
N ALA A 75 -3.53 8.60 -6.04
CA ALA A 75 -3.07 7.26 -5.79
C ALA A 75 -4.12 6.43 -5.05
N ARG A 76 -5.41 6.78 -5.15
CA ARG A 76 -6.49 5.95 -4.61
C ARG A 76 -6.46 4.56 -5.26
N PRO A 77 -6.81 3.52 -4.49
CA PRO A 77 -7.07 2.22 -5.07
C PRO A 77 -8.03 2.37 -6.23
N ARG A 78 -7.54 2.00 -7.41
CA ARG A 78 -8.42 1.75 -8.53
C ARG A 78 -9.30 0.60 -8.06
N LEU A 79 -10.53 0.93 -7.67
CA LEU A 79 -11.60 -0.04 -7.64
C LEU A 79 -11.62 -0.60 -9.06
N ARG A 80 -11.01 -1.78 -9.26
CA ARG A 80 -11.44 -2.62 -10.37
C ARG A 80 -12.86 -2.96 -10.01
N VAL A 81 -13.81 -2.18 -10.52
CA VAL A 81 -15.16 -2.68 -10.68
C VAL A 81 -14.96 -3.93 -11.53
N GLN A 82 -15.06 -5.11 -10.90
CA GLN A 82 -15.29 -6.33 -11.66
C GLN A 82 -16.69 -6.17 -12.25
N GLY A 83 -16.73 -5.80 -13.52
CA GLY A 83 -17.94 -5.58 -14.32
C GLY A 83 -17.58 -4.62 -15.44
N ALA A 84 -17.59 -4.98 -16.73
CA ALA A 84 -18.15 -6.13 -17.39
C ALA A 84 -17.22 -6.55 -18.54
N ALA A 85 -17.31 -7.82 -18.93
CA ALA A 85 -16.99 -8.20 -20.29
C ALA A 85 -17.84 -7.34 -21.24
N CYS A 86 -17.18 -6.73 -22.23
CA CYS A 86 -17.80 -6.37 -23.50
C CYS A 86 -17.05 -7.15 -24.58
#